data_AF-A0A5K7TV15-F1
#
_entry.id   AF-A0A5K7TV15-F1
#
_cell.length_a   1.000
_cell.length_b   1.000
_cell.length_c   1.000
_cell.angle_alpha   90.00
_cell.angle_beta   90.00
_cell.angle_gamma   90.00
#
_symmetry.space_group_name_H-M   'P 1'
#
loop_
_entity.id
_entity.type
_entity.pdbx_description
1 polymer ?
#
loop_
_entity_poly.entity_id
_entity_poly.type
_entity_poly.pdbx_seq_one_letter_code
_entity_poly.pdbx_strand_id
1 'polypeptide(L)'
;MNIPEDGKQKYIEAYSHSLLAKEWGVSLITLDSHAKDNAWDIEHKLYWQDVAIEVLKKGTEEHNYSAVKELLKAVGITRPVGRPPKAEVDRHIAIEARIAADYQKDIDRLNQVKPLKAVN
;
A
#
# COMPACT_ATOMS: atom_id res chain seq x y z
N MET A 1 23.53 -15.50 11.91
CA MET A 1 22.93 -14.15 11.82
C MET A 1 23.07 -13.53 13.21
N ASN A 2 23.58 -12.30 13.33
CA ASN A 2 23.97 -11.73 14.62
C ASN A 2 22.83 -10.84 15.18
N ILE A 3 21.67 -11.44 15.38
CA ILE A 3 20.49 -10.73 15.92
C ILE A 3 20.52 -10.86 17.45
N PRO A 4 20.48 -9.74 18.20
CA PRO A 4 20.39 -9.76 19.66
C PRO A 4 19.12 -10.44 20.17
N GLU A 5 19.10 -10.89 21.43
CA GLU A 5 17.88 -11.45 22.06
C GLU A 5 16.71 -10.44 22.09
N ASP A 6 17.01 -9.14 22.21
CA ASP A 6 16.04 -8.03 22.11
C ASP A 6 15.90 -7.49 20.67
N GLY A 7 16.42 -8.20 19.68
CA GLY A 7 16.47 -7.78 18.28
C GLY A 7 15.08 -7.51 17.71
N LYS A 8 14.06 -8.29 18.09
CA LYS A 8 12.68 -8.07 17.64
C LYS A 8 12.18 -6.67 18.05
N GLN A 9 12.28 -6.33 19.34
CA GLN A 9 11.80 -5.04 19.85
C GLN A 9 12.55 -3.89 19.18
N LYS A 10 13.87 -3.98 19.11
CA LYS A 10 14.71 -2.98 18.46
C LYS A 10 14.38 -2.78 16.99
N TYR A 11 14.02 -3.85 16.27
CA TYR A 11 13.57 -3.74 14.88
C TYR A 11 12.24 -3.00 14.76
N ILE A 12 11.27 -3.34 15.62
CA ILE A 12 9.93 -2.74 15.63
C ILE A 12 10.02 -1.24 15.94
N GLU A 13 10.83 -0.84 16.92
CA GLU A 13 10.96 0.55 17.36
C GLU A 13 12.02 1.35 16.60
N ALA A 14 12.73 0.76 15.63
CA ALA A 14 13.77 1.46 14.91
C ALA A 14 13.20 2.53 13.96
N TYR A 15 13.72 3.75 14.06
CA TYR A 15 13.46 4.82 13.08
C TYR A 15 14.15 4.58 11.73
N SER A 16 15.23 3.79 11.70
CA SER A 16 15.97 3.48 10.48
C SER A 16 16.54 2.07 10.53
N HIS A 17 15.98 1.17 9.73
CA HIS A 17 16.49 -0.20 9.59
C HIS A 17 17.87 -0.25 8.93
N SER A 18 18.24 0.76 8.13
CA SER A 18 19.59 0.89 7.56
C SER A 18 20.66 1.13 8.63
N LEU A 19 20.35 1.92 9.66
CA LEU A 19 21.26 2.12 10.79
C LEU A 19 21.33 0.86 11.65
N LEU A 20 20.17 0.26 11.93
CA LEU A 20 20.07 -0.97 12.71
C LEU A 20 20.86 -2.13 12.07
N ALA A 21 20.78 -2.28 10.75
CA ALA A 21 21.54 -3.28 10.01
C ALA A 21 23.06 -3.08 10.17
N LYS A 22 23.53 -1.82 10.13
CA LYS A 22 24.94 -1.48 10.37
C LYS A 22 25.37 -1.83 11.80
N GLU A 23 24.54 -1.50 12.80
CA GLU A 23 24.81 -1.79 14.21
C GLU A 23 24.92 -3.30 14.48
N TRP A 24 24.09 -4.10 13.82
CA TRP A 24 24.12 -5.56 13.96
C TRP A 24 25.11 -6.26 13.03
N GLY A 25 25.84 -5.48 12.20
CA GLY A 25 26.81 -6.01 11.26
C GLY A 25 26.20 -6.93 10.18
N VAL A 26 24.95 -6.68 9.79
CA VAL A 26 24.24 -7.43 8.75
C VAL A 26 23.90 -6.53 7.56
N SER A 27 23.67 -7.13 6.38
CA SER A 27 23.16 -6.36 5.25
C SER A 27 21.68 -6.01 5.48
N LEU A 28 21.24 -4.85 4.95
CA LEU A 28 19.83 -4.45 5.02
C LEU A 28 18.89 -5.49 4.40
N ILE A 29 19.29 -6.08 3.26
CA ILE A 29 18.50 -7.11 2.57
C ILE A 29 18.32 -8.34 3.47
N THR A 30 19.39 -8.75 4.16
CA THR A 30 19.37 -9.87 5.10
C THR A 30 18.45 -9.58 6.29
N LEU A 31 18.49 -8.36 6.81
CA LEU A 31 17.62 -7.92 7.90
C LEU A 31 16.14 -7.88 7.46
N ASP A 32 15.85 -7.33 6.30
CA ASP A 32 14.48 -7.24 5.74
C ASP A 32 13.89 -8.61 5.45
N SER A 33 14.70 -9.54 4.93
CA SER A 33 14.26 -10.91 4.67
C SER A 33 13.91 -11.62 5.98
N HIS A 34 14.78 -11.50 6.98
CA HIS A 34 14.51 -12.04 8.31
C HIS A 34 13.26 -11.44 8.95
N ALA A 35 13.09 -10.12 8.84
CA ALA A 35 11.93 -9.42 9.37
C ALA A 35 10.63 -9.90 8.72
N LYS A 36 10.62 -10.11 7.40
CA LYS A 36 9.45 -10.66 6.68
C LYS A 36 9.14 -12.08 7.10
N ASP A 37 10.15 -12.94 7.20
CA ASP A 37 9.98 -14.35 7.58
C ASP A 37 9.41 -14.50 8.99
N ASN A 38 9.68 -13.54 9.87
CA ASN A 38 9.20 -13.51 11.25
C ASN A 38 8.06 -12.51 11.49
N ALA A 39 7.49 -11.92 10.42
CA ALA A 39 6.44 -10.90 10.46
C ALA A 39 6.75 -9.62 11.29
N TRP A 40 8.02 -9.32 11.54
CA TRP A 40 8.43 -8.11 12.27
C TRP A 40 8.11 -6.83 11.50
N ASP A 41 8.04 -6.88 10.17
CA ASP A 41 7.69 -5.72 9.34
C ASP A 41 6.24 -5.29 9.52
N ILE A 42 5.34 -6.24 9.78
CA ILE A 42 3.93 -5.98 10.09
C ILE A 42 3.83 -5.34 11.47
N GLU A 43 4.49 -5.93 12.47
CA GLU A 43 4.50 -5.40 13.83
C GLU A 43 5.12 -4.00 13.91
N HIS A 44 6.21 -3.76 13.18
CA HIS A 44 6.81 -2.43 13.02
C HIS A 44 5.82 -1.40 12.47
N LYS A 45 5.09 -1.74 11.39
CA LYS A 45 4.07 -0.85 10.80
C LYS A 45 2.96 -0.52 11.81
N LEU A 46 2.46 -1.51 12.53
CA LEU A 46 1.42 -1.34 13.54
C LEU A 46 1.90 -0.46 14.70
N TYR A 47 3.10 -0.74 15.22
CA TYR A 47 3.71 0.08 16.27
C TYR A 47 3.80 1.55 15.87
N TRP A 48 4.35 1.84 14.68
CA TRP A 48 4.49 3.23 14.22
C TRP A 48 3.15 3.90 13.89
N GLN A 49 2.16 3.12 13.46
CA GLN A 49 0.80 3.61 13.30
C GLN A 49 0.19 4.05 14.64
N ASP A 50 0.34 3.24 15.68
CA ASP A 50 -0.14 3.58 17.02
C ASP A 50 0.57 4.82 17.58
N VAL A 51 1.90 4.89 17.44
CA VAL A 51 2.68 6.08 17.83
C VAL A 51 2.21 7.32 17.08
N ALA A 52 1.98 7.23 15.77
CA ALA A 52 1.49 8.37 14.98
C ALA A 52 0.10 8.82 15.43
N ILE A 53 -0.81 7.88 15.74
CA ILE A 53 -2.15 8.19 16.25
C ILE A 53 -2.05 8.92 17.60
N GLU A 54 -1.19 8.47 18.51
CA GLU A 54 -0.99 9.14 19.81
C GLU A 54 -0.45 10.56 19.66
N VAL A 55 0.47 10.79 18.72
CA VAL A 55 0.95 12.15 18.41
C VAL A 55 -0.19 13.03 17.88
N LEU A 56 -1.05 12.49 17.00
CA LEU A 56 -2.20 13.22 16.47
C LEU A 56 -3.26 13.54 17.54
N LYS A 57 -3.48 12.64 18.50
CA LYS A 57 -4.36 12.88 19.66
C LYS A 57 -3.86 14.06 20.49
N LYS A 58 -2.57 14.08 20.86
CA LYS A 58 -1.96 15.20 21.59
C LYS A 58 -2.08 16.53 20.83
N GLY A 59 -1.78 16.52 19.53
CA GLY A 59 -1.96 17.72 18.70
C GLY A 59 -3.42 18.22 18.64
N THR A 60 -4.39 17.31 18.75
CA THR A 60 -5.81 17.65 18.82
C THR A 60 -6.18 18.33 20.14
N GLU A 61 -5.63 17.87 21.26
CA GLU A 61 -5.77 18.50 22.58
C GLU A 61 -5.23 19.93 22.59
N GLU A 62 -4.17 20.19 21.82
CA GLU A 62 -3.57 21.52 21.62
C GLU A 62 -4.29 22.40 20.58
N HIS A 63 -5.49 21.99 20.13
CA HIS A 63 -6.29 22.68 19.11
C HIS A 63 -5.58 22.83 17.74
N ASN A 64 -4.65 21.95 17.39
CA ASN A 64 -4.03 21.93 16.07
C ASN A 64 -4.99 21.35 15.01
N TYR A 65 -5.55 22.23 14.17
CA TYR A 65 -6.49 21.85 13.12
C TYR A 65 -5.94 20.79 12.14
N SER A 66 -4.64 20.82 11.85
CA SER A 66 -4.01 19.84 10.97
C SER A 66 -4.03 18.45 11.59
N ALA A 67 -3.71 18.36 12.90
CA ALA A 67 -3.75 17.10 13.65
C ALA A 67 -5.17 16.51 13.69
N VAL A 68 -6.18 17.33 13.92
CA VAL A 68 -7.61 16.92 13.88
C VAL A 68 -7.96 16.33 12.52
N LYS A 69 -7.58 17.00 11.42
CA LYS A 69 -7.89 16.55 10.07
C LYS A 69 -7.23 15.21 9.75
N GLU A 70 -5.95 15.03 10.07
CA GLU A 70 -5.24 13.77 9.82
C GLU A 70 -5.75 12.65 10.72
N LEU A 71 -6.09 12.93 11.99
CA LEU A 71 -6.70 11.95 12.89
C LEU A 71 -8.03 11.45 12.34
N LEU A 72 -8.91 12.36 11.88
CA LEU A 72 -10.19 12.00 11.25
C LEU A 72 -10.02 11.12 10.01
N LYS A 73 -8.94 11.27 9.25
CA LYS A 73 -8.63 10.36 8.13
C LYS A 73 -8.16 9.00 8.62
N ALA A 74 -7.28 8.98 9.63
CA ALA A 74 -6.75 7.74 10.20
C ALA A 74 -7.87 6.85 10.78
N VAL A 75 -8.89 7.44 11.41
CA VAL A 75 -10.07 6.72 11.92
C VAL A 75 -11.16 6.47 10.87
N GLY A 76 -10.96 6.91 9.62
CA GLY A 76 -11.89 6.70 8.51
C GLY A 76 -13.16 7.55 8.53
N ILE A 77 -13.24 8.58 9.39
CA ILE A 77 -14.38 9.52 9.43
C ILE A 77 -14.33 10.45 8.22
N THR A 78 -13.13 10.90 7.83
CA THR A 78 -12.94 11.75 6.64
C THR A 78 -12.15 11.04 5.55
N ARG A 79 -12.46 11.37 4.29
CA ARG A 79 -11.81 10.77 3.12
C ARG A 79 -10.47 11.49 2.87
N PRO A 80 -9.40 10.78 2.45
CA PRO A 80 -8.18 11.41 1.98
C PRO A 80 -8.49 12.36 0.81
N VAL A 81 -7.89 13.55 0.83
CA VAL A 81 -8.07 14.55 -0.24
C VAL A 81 -7.56 13.98 -1.55
N GLY A 82 -8.35 14.08 -2.63
CA GLY A 82 -7.98 13.58 -3.97
C GLY A 82 -8.41 12.15 -4.29
N ARG A 83 -8.95 11.38 -3.32
CA ARG A 83 -9.56 10.07 -3.64
C ARG A 83 -10.93 10.29 -4.29
N PRO A 84 -11.16 9.82 -5.52
CA PRO A 84 -12.48 9.93 -6.16
C PRO A 84 -13.56 9.25 -5.31
N PRO A 85 -14.80 9.74 -5.32
CA PRO A 85 -15.93 9.04 -4.71
C PRO A 85 -16.03 7.60 -5.22
N LYS A 86 -16.45 6.66 -4.37
CA LYS A 86 -16.64 5.25 -4.73
C LYS A 86 -17.46 5.09 -6.02
N ALA A 87 -18.54 5.87 -6.15
CA ALA A 87 -19.40 5.85 -7.33
C ALA A 87 -18.66 6.22 -8.64
N GLU A 88 -17.68 7.13 -8.58
CA GLU A 88 -16.88 7.48 -9.77
C GLU A 88 -15.90 6.37 -10.13
N VAL A 89 -15.29 5.74 -9.12
CA VAL A 89 -14.40 4.59 -9.32
C VAL A 89 -15.17 3.42 -9.94
N ASP A 90 -16.33 3.07 -9.38
CA ASP A 90 -17.18 1.98 -9.87
C ASP A 90 -17.64 2.24 -11.31
N ARG A 91 -17.98 3.51 -11.63
CA ARG A 91 -18.31 3.92 -13.00
C ARG A 91 -17.15 3.76 -13.97
N HIS A 92 -15.94 4.12 -13.55
CA HIS A 92 -14.74 3.98 -14.37
C HIS A 92 -14.45 2.52 -14.69
N ILE A 93 -14.46 1.65 -13.67
CA ILE A 93 -14.28 0.20 -13.82
C ILE A 93 -15.31 -0.40 -14.78
N ALA A 94 -16.58 0.00 -14.68
CA ALA A 94 -17.63 -0.48 -15.57
C ALA A 94 -17.40 -0.06 -17.04
N ILE A 95 -16.90 1.15 -17.27
CA ILE A 95 -16.56 1.65 -18.61
C ILE A 95 -15.39 0.85 -19.19
N GLU A 96 -14.32 0.64 -18.42
CA GLU A 96 -13.16 -0.15 -18.86
C GLU A 96 -13.54 -1.59 -19.18
N ALA A 97 -14.34 -2.23 -18.32
CA ALA A 97 -14.84 -3.58 -18.56
C ALA A 97 -15.68 -3.68 -19.84
N ARG A 98 -16.52 -2.66 -20.12
CA ARG A 98 -17.29 -2.61 -21.37
C ARG A 98 -16.39 -2.46 -22.59
N ILE A 99 -15.41 -1.56 -22.55
CA ILE A 99 -14.45 -1.35 -23.64
C ILE A 99 -13.68 -2.64 -23.94
N ALA A 100 -13.19 -3.33 -22.90
CA ALA A 100 -12.49 -4.60 -23.04
C ALA A 100 -13.38 -5.68 -23.67
N ALA A 101 -14.65 -5.77 -23.25
CA ALA A 101 -15.60 -6.72 -23.80
C ALA A 101 -15.92 -6.44 -25.28
N ASP A 102 -16.11 -5.16 -25.65
CA ASP A 102 -16.39 -4.75 -27.02
C ASP A 102 -15.18 -5.00 -27.94
N TYR A 103 -13.96 -4.74 -27.43
CA TYR A 103 -12.72 -5.03 -28.16
C TYR A 103 -12.55 -6.54 -28.44
N GLN A 104 -12.81 -7.39 -27.44
CA GLN A 104 -12.71 -8.84 -27.61
C GLN A 104 -13.72 -9.36 -28.64
N LYS A 105 -14.97 -8.87 -28.59
CA LYS A 105 -15.99 -9.23 -29.58
C LYS A 105 -15.57 -8.87 -31.01
N ASP A 106 -14.88 -7.74 -31.19
CA ASP A 106 -14.43 -7.32 -32.52
C ASP A 106 -13.29 -8.20 -33.04
N ILE A 107 -12.37 -8.62 -32.17
CA ILE A 107 -11.34 -9.63 -32.50
C ILE A 107 -12.01 -10.93 -32.93
N ASP A 108 -12.98 -11.42 -32.16
CA ASP A 108 -13.67 -12.67 -32.45
C ASP A 108 -14.41 -12.60 -33.79
N ARG A 109 -15.04 -11.45 -34.07
CA ARG A 109 -15.70 -11.18 -35.36
C ARG A 109 -14.70 -11.22 -36.52
N LEU A 110 -13.55 -10.57 -36.39
CA LEU A 110 -12.52 -10.55 -37.44
C LEU A 110 -11.95 -11.94 -37.72
N ASN A 111 -11.76 -12.77 -36.68
CA ASN A 111 -11.30 -14.15 -36.83
C ASN A 111 -12.31 -15.08 -37.52
N GLN A 112 -13.60 -14.75 -37.50
CA GLN A 112 -14.65 -15.52 -38.17
C GLN A 112 -14.79 -15.20 -39.67
N VAL A 113 -14.24 -14.07 -40.13
CA VAL A 113 -14.28 -13.72 -41.55
C VAL A 113 -13.20 -14.52 -42.28
N LYS A 114 -13.62 -15.49 -43.12
CA LYS A 114 -12.71 -16.20 -44.02
C LYS A 114 -11.96 -15.18 -44.90
N PRO A 115 -10.64 -15.33 -45.10
CA PRO A 115 -9.93 -14.50 -46.06
C PRO A 115 -10.60 -14.65 -47.43
N LEU A 116 -10.88 -13.52 -48.09
CA LEU A 116 -11.38 -13.50 -49.45
C LEU A 116 -10.43 -14.34 -50.31
N LYS A 117 -10.93 -15.43 -50.89
CA LYS A 117 -10.15 -16.21 -51.86
C LYS A 117 -9.78 -15.27 -52.99
N ALA A 118 -8.48 -15.06 -53.20
CA ALA A 118 -8.00 -14.40 -54.40
C ALA A 118 -8.54 -15.18 -55.61
N VAL A 119 -9.28 -14.48 -56.46
CA VAL A 119 -9.83 -15.03 -57.70
C VAL A 119 -8.66 -15.16 -58.67
N ASN A 120 -8.24 -16.38 -58.96
CA ASN A 120 -7.32 -16.70 -60.06
C ASN A 120 -8.10 -17.06 -61.31
#